data_AF-A0A447S5Y2-F1
#
_entry.id   AF-A0A447S5Y2-F1
#
_cell.length_a   1.000
_cell.length_b   1.000
_cell.length_c   1.000
_cell.angle_alpha   90.00
_cell.angle_beta   90.00
_cell.angle_gamma   90.00
#
_symmetry.space_group_name_H-M   'P 1'
#
loop_
_entity.id
_entity.type
_entity.pdbx_description
1 polymer ?
#
loop_
_entity_poly.entity_id
_entity_poly.type
_entity_poly.pdbx_seq_one_letter_code
_entity_poly.pdbx_strand_id
1 'polypeptide(L)'
;MLQKIDKSKLTNFSNLDPQMLNKPFDPNNDYSIPYIWGATAIGVNSEAIDPKTITSWADLWKPEYKSSLLLTDDAREVFQMALRKLGYSGNTTDPKEIEAAYNELKKLMPNVAAFNSDNPANPYMEGEVNLGMVWNGSAYVRPPGRYPAGSDLAERRRHLLDGQPVDPGERQKTSTAR
;
A
#
# COMPACT_ATOMS: atom_id res chain seq x y z
N MET A 1 4.54 25.56 8.30
CA MET A 1 4.58 25.77 9.77
C MET A 1 3.25 25.38 10.36
N LEU A 2 3.20 24.87 11.60
CA LEU A 2 2.00 24.36 12.28
C LEU A 2 1.77 25.08 13.62
N GLN A 3 0.50 25.24 14.00
CA GLN A 3 0.09 25.78 15.30
C GLN A 3 -0.18 24.63 16.28
N LYS A 4 0.17 24.83 17.56
CA LYS A 4 -0.12 23.85 18.61
C LYS A 4 -1.63 23.68 18.81
N ILE A 5 -2.06 22.43 18.91
CA ILE A 5 -3.46 22.05 19.07
C ILE A 5 -3.88 22.22 20.54
N ASP A 6 -4.98 22.93 20.75
CA ASP A 6 -5.64 23.01 22.05
C ASP A 6 -6.50 21.76 22.29
N LYS A 7 -5.91 20.76 22.96
CA LYS A 7 -6.57 19.48 23.26
C LYS A 7 -7.78 19.61 24.18
N SER A 8 -7.94 20.72 24.90
CA SER A 8 -9.13 20.95 25.74
C SER A 8 -10.42 21.06 24.90
N LYS A 9 -10.29 21.37 23.61
CA LYS A 9 -11.40 21.45 22.65
C LYS A 9 -11.69 20.12 21.97
N LEU A 10 -10.89 19.08 22.20
CA LEU A 10 -11.02 17.76 21.56
C LEU A 10 -11.75 16.79 22.49
N THR A 11 -13.07 16.80 22.44
CA THR A 11 -13.92 15.96 23.30
C THR A 11 -13.73 14.46 23.11
N ASN A 12 -13.21 14.03 21.95
CA ASN A 12 -13.03 12.62 21.58
C ASN A 12 -11.55 12.17 21.56
N PHE A 13 -10.62 12.98 22.06
CA PHE A 13 -9.18 12.65 22.00
C PHE A 13 -8.85 11.33 22.72
N SER A 14 -9.57 11.00 23.79
CA SER A 14 -9.42 9.74 24.52
C SER A 14 -9.80 8.49 23.74
N ASN A 15 -10.52 8.63 22.63
CA ASN A 15 -10.96 7.49 21.79
C ASN A 15 -9.91 7.10 20.73
N LEU A 16 -8.83 7.88 20.61
CA LEU A 16 -7.76 7.60 19.67
C LEU A 16 -6.97 6.36 20.12
N ASP A 17 -6.54 5.56 19.15
CA ASP A 17 -5.68 4.41 19.42
C ASP A 17 -4.35 4.88 20.02
N PRO A 18 -3.99 4.48 21.25
CA PRO A 18 -2.72 4.84 21.87
C PRO A 18 -1.50 4.45 21.04
N GLN A 19 -1.60 3.40 20.21
CA GLN A 19 -0.51 2.99 19.32
C GLN A 19 -0.25 4.01 18.20
N MET A 20 -1.20 4.89 17.89
CA MET A 20 -1.08 5.92 16.86
C MET A 20 -0.64 7.27 17.44
N LEU A 21 -0.52 7.38 18.76
CA LEU A 21 -0.07 8.58 19.46
C LEU A 21 1.44 8.55 19.73
N ASN A 22 2.01 9.70 20.10
CA ASN A 22 3.39 9.87 20.55
C ASN A 22 4.45 9.35 19.58
N LYS A 23 4.26 9.58 18.29
CA LYS A 23 5.23 9.17 17.27
C LYS A 23 6.46 10.08 17.30
N PRO A 24 7.63 9.60 16.82
CA PRO A 24 8.88 10.38 16.84
C PRO A 24 8.79 11.75 16.13
N PHE A 25 7.86 11.91 15.18
CA PHE A 25 7.66 13.17 14.46
C PHE A 25 6.84 14.22 15.23
N ASP A 26 6.06 13.81 16.24
CA ASP A 26 5.27 14.71 17.10
C ASP A 26 5.05 14.08 18.48
N PRO A 27 6.10 14.07 19.34
CA PRO A 27 5.97 13.60 20.71
C PRO A 27 4.90 14.42 21.44
N ASN A 28 4.00 13.73 22.15
CA ASN A 28 2.79 14.29 22.79
C ASN A 28 1.62 14.63 21.87
N ASN A 29 1.70 14.52 20.55
CA ASN A 29 0.63 14.93 19.62
C ASN A 29 0.24 16.41 19.78
N ASP A 30 1.23 17.30 19.89
CA ASP A 30 0.99 18.72 20.08
C ASP A 30 0.58 19.43 18.78
N TYR A 31 0.89 18.84 17.63
CA TYR A 31 0.67 19.45 16.32
C TYR A 31 -0.11 18.56 15.35
N SER A 32 -0.36 17.30 15.71
CA SER A 32 -1.01 16.31 14.84
C SER A 32 -2.01 15.43 15.59
N ILE A 33 -3.13 15.14 14.92
CA ILE A 33 -4.14 14.16 15.35
C ILE A 33 -4.23 13.09 14.25
N PRO A 34 -4.07 11.79 14.57
CA PRO A 34 -4.21 10.73 13.58
C PRO A 34 -5.64 10.72 13.04
N TYR A 35 -5.78 10.76 11.72
CA TYR A 35 -7.08 10.69 11.04
C TYR A 35 -7.26 9.33 10.35
N ILE A 36 -6.37 9.00 9.42
CA ILE A 36 -6.32 7.73 8.70
C ILE A 36 -4.86 7.27 8.68
N TRP A 37 -4.65 5.97 8.81
CA TRP A 37 -3.37 5.32 8.58
C TRP A 37 -3.55 4.23 7.52
N GLY A 38 -2.49 3.94 6.79
CA GLY A 38 -2.52 2.96 5.72
C GLY A 38 -1.12 2.46 5.39
N ALA A 39 -1.09 1.46 4.53
CA ALA A 39 0.13 0.89 3.99
C ALA A 39 -0.03 0.73 2.48
N THR A 40 1.07 0.90 1.75
CA THR A 40 1.13 0.52 0.34
C THR A 40 1.37 -0.99 0.26
N ALA A 41 0.48 -1.67 -0.47
CA ALA A 41 0.51 -3.11 -0.68
C ALA A 41 0.73 -3.42 -2.16
N ILE A 42 0.96 -4.71 -2.44
CA ILE A 42 0.99 -5.24 -3.80
C ILE A 42 -0.45 -5.55 -4.22
N GLY A 43 -0.96 -4.82 -5.20
CA GLY A 43 -2.23 -5.12 -5.88
C GLY A 43 -2.00 -6.17 -6.96
N VAL A 44 -2.90 -7.14 -7.06
CA VAL A 44 -2.85 -8.21 -8.07
C VAL A 44 -4.22 -8.37 -8.72
N ASN A 45 -4.27 -8.33 -10.05
CA ASN A 45 -5.45 -8.74 -10.81
C ASN A 45 -5.52 -10.28 -10.84
N SER A 46 -6.37 -10.87 -10.00
CA SER A 46 -6.48 -12.32 -9.85
C SER A 46 -7.10 -13.04 -11.05
N GLU A 47 -7.72 -12.32 -11.99
CA GLU A 47 -8.18 -12.89 -13.25
C GLU A 47 -7.02 -13.13 -14.24
N ALA A 48 -5.93 -12.38 -14.10
CA ALA A 48 -4.77 -12.44 -14.98
C ALA A 48 -3.56 -13.16 -14.35
N ILE A 49 -3.37 -13.04 -13.03
CA ILE A 49 -2.21 -13.56 -12.30
C ILE A 49 -2.70 -14.35 -11.10
N ASP A 50 -2.21 -15.58 -10.90
CA ASP A 50 -2.46 -16.32 -9.65
C ASP A 50 -1.77 -15.57 -8.49
N PRO A 51 -2.53 -15.01 -7.52
CA PRO A 51 -1.94 -14.24 -6.43
C PRO A 51 -0.91 -15.01 -5.60
N LYS A 52 -0.97 -16.35 -5.59
CA LYS A 52 0.00 -17.20 -4.87
C LYS A 52 1.41 -17.15 -5.47
N THR A 53 1.54 -16.70 -6.72
CA THR A 53 2.83 -16.57 -7.42
C THR A 53 3.57 -15.28 -7.05
N ILE A 54 2.87 -14.34 -6.40
CA ILE A 54 3.40 -13.06 -5.93
C ILE A 54 3.60 -13.14 -4.42
N THR A 55 4.86 -13.13 -4.00
CA THR A 55 5.26 -13.34 -2.60
C THR A 55 6.06 -12.17 -2.03
N SER A 56 6.63 -11.33 -2.90
CA SER A 56 7.49 -10.23 -2.50
C SER A 56 7.52 -9.10 -3.52
N TRP A 57 8.00 -7.92 -3.09
CA TRP A 57 8.29 -6.80 -4.00
C TRP A 57 9.29 -7.16 -5.10
N ALA A 58 10.17 -8.14 -4.88
CA ALA A 58 11.14 -8.57 -5.88
C ALA A 58 10.48 -9.20 -7.11
N ASP A 59 9.27 -9.77 -6.96
CA ASP A 59 8.54 -10.41 -8.05
C ASP A 59 8.19 -9.41 -9.16
N LEU A 60 8.02 -8.11 -8.84
CA LEU A 60 7.72 -7.07 -9.83
C LEU A 60 8.83 -6.93 -10.89
N TRP A 61 10.07 -7.37 -10.62
CA TRP A 61 11.18 -7.34 -11.57
C TRP A 61 11.16 -8.52 -12.56
N LYS A 62 10.23 -9.48 -12.44
CA LYS A 62 10.15 -10.60 -13.39
C LYS A 62 9.81 -10.09 -14.79
N PRO A 63 10.46 -10.62 -15.85
CA PRO A 63 10.26 -10.15 -17.22
C PRO A 63 8.84 -10.41 -17.76
N GLU A 64 8.10 -11.33 -17.14
CA GLU A 64 6.71 -11.64 -17.49
C GLU A 64 5.74 -10.49 -17.21
N TYR A 65 6.10 -9.52 -16.36
CA TYR A 65 5.27 -8.34 -16.03
C TYR A 65 5.65 -7.10 -16.86
N LYS A 66 6.27 -7.30 -18.02
CA LYS A 66 6.65 -6.21 -18.93
C LYS A 66 5.43 -5.34 -19.27
N SER A 67 5.57 -4.01 -19.15
CA SER A 67 4.50 -3.03 -19.43
C SER A 67 3.16 -3.35 -18.77
N SER A 68 3.18 -3.89 -17.54
CA SER A 68 1.96 -4.29 -16.82
C SER A 68 1.89 -3.75 -15.39
N LEU A 69 2.93 -3.05 -14.92
CA LEU A 69 3.00 -2.57 -13.55
C LEU A 69 2.42 -1.17 -13.37
N LEU A 70 1.71 -0.99 -12.26
CA LEU A 70 1.42 0.31 -11.69
C LEU A 70 2.41 0.63 -10.57
N LEU A 71 3.04 1.80 -10.63
CA LEU A 71 3.73 2.38 -9.47
C LEU A 71 2.94 3.59 -8.98
N THR A 72 3.02 3.91 -7.69
CA THR A 72 2.54 5.22 -7.22
C THR A 72 3.47 6.30 -7.73
N ASP A 73 2.91 7.47 -8.07
CA ASP A 73 3.70 8.67 -8.35
C ASP A 73 4.16 9.32 -7.02
N ASP A 74 4.87 8.54 -6.20
CA ASP A 74 5.45 8.97 -4.94
C ASP A 74 6.88 8.41 -4.83
N ALA A 75 7.86 9.31 -4.85
CA ALA A 75 9.27 8.93 -4.82
C ALA A 75 9.65 8.17 -3.54
N ARG A 76 9.07 8.51 -2.38
CA ARG A 76 9.39 7.83 -1.12
C ARG A 76 8.90 6.39 -1.16
N GLU A 77 7.68 6.14 -1.62
CA GLU A 77 7.13 4.79 -1.70
C GLU A 77 7.88 3.92 -2.70
N VAL A 78 8.15 4.46 -3.89
CA VAL A 78 8.85 3.74 -4.96
C VAL A 78 10.29 3.41 -4.56
N PHE A 79 11.01 4.34 -3.93
CA PHE A 79 12.35 4.05 -3.40
C PHE A 79 12.30 3.08 -2.23
N GLN A 80 11.32 3.21 -1.32
CA GLN A 80 11.16 2.26 -0.22
C GLN A 80 10.97 0.84 -0.73
N MET A 81 10.18 0.62 -1.78
CA MET A 81 10.03 -0.69 -2.42
C MET A 81 11.38 -1.25 -2.91
N ALA A 82 12.16 -0.46 -3.64
CA ALA A 82 13.46 -0.89 -4.16
C ALA A 82 14.49 -1.14 -3.05
N LEU A 83 14.53 -0.29 -2.03
CA LEU A 83 15.36 -0.46 -0.83
C LEU A 83 15.02 -1.76 -0.10
N ARG A 84 13.72 -2.05 0.08
CA ARG A 84 13.26 -3.30 0.72
C ARG A 84 13.63 -4.53 -0.11
N LYS A 85 13.54 -4.48 -1.44
CA LYS A 85 14.03 -5.54 -2.33
C LYS A 85 15.52 -5.82 -2.12
N LEU A 86 16.32 -4.78 -1.89
CA LEU A 86 17.76 -4.90 -1.65
C LEU A 86 18.12 -5.29 -0.20
N GLY A 87 17.12 -5.41 0.69
CA GLY A 87 17.32 -5.72 2.11
C GLY A 87 17.70 -4.51 2.98
N TYR A 88 17.62 -3.29 2.44
CA TYR A 88 17.91 -2.06 3.17
C TYR A 88 16.71 -1.53 3.95
N SER A 89 16.97 -0.58 4.84
CA SER A 89 15.91 0.18 5.51
C SER A 89 15.19 1.09 4.51
N GLY A 90 13.86 1.09 4.52
CA GLY A 90 13.07 2.04 3.74
C GLY A 90 13.25 3.51 4.17
N ASN A 91 13.84 3.74 5.33
CA ASN A 91 14.16 5.08 5.87
C ASN A 91 15.67 5.34 5.88
N THR A 92 16.45 4.65 5.06
CA THR A 92 17.89 4.89 4.99
C THR A 92 18.22 6.32 4.59
N THR A 93 19.34 6.81 5.10
CA THR A 93 19.95 8.09 4.71
C THR A 93 21.33 7.91 4.08
N ASP A 94 21.78 6.66 3.88
CA ASP A 94 23.05 6.37 3.20
C ASP A 94 22.90 6.64 1.69
N PRO A 95 23.68 7.60 1.13
CA PRO A 95 23.63 7.89 -0.30
C PRO A 95 23.91 6.68 -1.20
N LYS A 96 24.75 5.73 -0.77
CA LYS A 96 25.10 4.54 -1.56
C LYS A 96 23.93 3.56 -1.66
N GLU A 97 23.17 3.38 -0.58
CA GLU A 97 21.97 2.55 -0.58
C GLU A 97 20.88 3.15 -1.47
N ILE A 98 20.74 4.49 -1.43
CA ILE A 98 19.81 5.24 -2.28
C ILE A 98 20.21 5.12 -3.75
N GLU A 99 21.51 5.23 -4.07
CA GLU A 99 22.01 5.07 -5.43
C GLU A 99 21.80 3.63 -5.95
N ALA A 100 22.00 2.62 -5.10
CA ALA A 100 21.71 1.24 -5.44
C ALA A 100 20.21 1.03 -5.76
N ALA A 101 19.31 1.59 -4.94
CA ALA A 101 17.88 1.56 -5.19
C ALA A 101 17.49 2.24 -6.51
N TYR A 102 18.07 3.40 -6.81
CA TYR A 102 17.87 4.09 -8.09
C TYR A 102 18.24 3.20 -9.28
N ASN A 103 19.39 2.52 -9.21
CA ASN A 103 19.83 1.63 -10.28
C ASN A 103 18.91 0.40 -10.44
N GLU A 104 18.34 -0.12 -9.36
CA GLU A 104 17.33 -1.18 -9.42
C GLU A 104 16.02 -0.70 -10.05
N LEU A 105 15.56 0.51 -9.72
CA LEU A 105 14.36 1.10 -10.31
C LEU A 105 14.52 1.30 -11.82
N LYS A 106 15.71 1.70 -12.29
CA LYS A 106 15.98 1.77 -13.74
C LYS A 106 15.78 0.43 -14.45
N LYS A 107 16.13 -0.69 -13.79
CA LYS A 107 15.90 -2.03 -14.32
C LYS A 107 14.42 -2.43 -14.29
N LEU A 108 13.63 -1.85 -13.37
CA LEU A 108 12.19 -2.08 -13.27
C LEU A 108 11.40 -1.35 -14.36
N MET A 109 11.88 -0.18 -14.81
CA MET A 109 11.14 0.69 -15.75
C MET A 109 10.51 0.00 -16.96
N PRO A 110 11.14 -1.00 -17.63
CA PRO A 110 10.49 -1.72 -18.73
C PRO A 110 9.19 -2.45 -18.35
N ASN A 111 9.01 -2.77 -17.07
CA ASN A 111 7.80 -3.40 -16.55
C ASN A 111 6.70 -2.38 -16.20
N VAL A 112 7.04 -1.11 -16.05
CA VAL A 112 6.10 -0.06 -15.64
C VAL A 112 5.25 0.39 -16.81
N ALA A 113 3.94 0.31 -16.64
CA ALA A 113 2.94 0.80 -17.60
C ALA A 113 2.49 2.22 -17.25
N ALA A 114 2.30 2.51 -15.96
CA ALA A 114 1.74 3.77 -15.49
C ALA A 114 2.25 4.16 -14.10
N PHE A 115 2.16 5.45 -13.81
CA PHE A 115 2.30 6.03 -12.47
C PHE A 115 0.98 6.70 -12.08
N ASN A 116 0.43 6.39 -10.90
CA ASN A 116 -0.81 7.01 -10.44
C ASN A 116 -0.89 7.04 -8.90
N SER A 117 -1.03 8.24 -8.33
CA SER A 117 -1.27 8.45 -6.90
C SER A 117 -2.65 9.06 -6.61
N ASP A 118 -3.41 9.51 -7.61
CA ASP A 118 -4.72 10.12 -7.38
C ASP A 118 -5.78 9.05 -7.07
N ASN A 119 -5.75 7.96 -7.85
CA ASN A 119 -6.58 6.79 -7.63
C ASN A 119 -5.90 5.54 -8.21
N PRO A 120 -5.00 4.90 -7.44
CA PRO A 120 -4.25 3.74 -7.93
C PRO A 120 -5.13 2.51 -8.18
N ALA A 121 -6.41 2.50 -7.78
CA ALA A 121 -7.32 1.39 -8.08
C ALA A 121 -7.87 1.44 -9.52
N ASN A 122 -8.03 2.63 -10.11
CA ASN A 122 -8.68 2.79 -11.42
C ASN A 122 -7.96 2.03 -12.56
N PRO A 123 -6.63 2.11 -12.71
CA PRO A 123 -5.94 1.38 -13.78
C PRO A 123 -6.14 -0.14 -13.71
N TYR A 124 -6.29 -0.71 -12.50
CA TYR A 124 -6.63 -2.13 -12.35
C TYR A 124 -8.06 -2.44 -12.81
N MET A 125 -8.99 -1.54 -12.51
CA MET A 125 -10.40 -1.70 -12.89
C MET A 125 -10.61 -1.59 -14.41
N GLU A 126 -9.80 -0.78 -15.08
CA GLU A 126 -9.81 -0.59 -16.53
C GLU A 126 -9.02 -1.69 -17.28
N GLY A 127 -8.28 -2.53 -16.55
CA GLY A 127 -7.47 -3.61 -17.10
C GLY A 127 -6.17 -3.12 -17.75
N GLU A 128 -5.75 -1.89 -17.48
CA GLU A 128 -4.51 -1.31 -17.98
C GLU A 128 -3.26 -1.89 -17.29
N VAL A 129 -3.42 -2.32 -16.03
CA VAL A 129 -2.36 -2.90 -15.20
C VAL A 129 -2.87 -4.14 -14.48
N ASN A 130 -1.96 -5.07 -14.17
CA ASN A 130 -2.31 -6.35 -13.51
C ASN A 130 -1.59 -6.57 -12.18
N LEU A 131 -0.56 -5.79 -11.90
CA LEU A 131 0.30 -5.95 -10.73
C LEU A 131 0.90 -4.60 -10.35
N GLY A 132 1.19 -4.35 -9.07
CA GLY A 132 1.91 -3.14 -8.68
C GLY A 132 1.49 -2.57 -7.34
N MET A 133 1.71 -1.28 -7.15
CA MET A 133 1.47 -0.58 -5.90
C MET A 133 0.00 -0.16 -5.79
N VAL A 134 -0.59 -0.33 -4.61
CA VAL A 134 -1.91 0.20 -4.27
C VAL A 134 -1.97 0.53 -2.78
N TRP A 135 -2.60 1.64 -2.42
CA TRP A 135 -2.88 1.92 -1.00
C TRP A 135 -3.96 0.99 -0.48
N ASN A 136 -3.77 0.44 0.72
CA ASN A 136 -4.74 -0.46 1.35
C ASN A 136 -6.16 0.12 1.43
N GLY A 137 -6.31 1.44 1.63
CA GLY A 137 -7.59 2.14 1.59
C GLY A 137 -8.27 2.11 0.21
N SER A 138 -7.48 2.19 -0.87
CA SER A 138 -7.93 2.12 -2.26
C SER A 138 -8.14 0.69 -2.74
N ALA A 139 -7.47 -0.30 -2.13
CA ALA A 139 -7.67 -1.72 -2.43
C ALA A 139 -9.08 -2.24 -2.09
N TYR A 140 -9.84 -1.50 -1.27
CA TYR A 140 -11.26 -1.79 -0.98
C TYR A 140 -12.21 -1.34 -2.09
N VAL A 141 -11.74 -0.58 -3.08
CA VAL A 141 -12.56 -0.15 -4.22
C VAL A 141 -12.72 -1.32 -5.18
N ARG A 142 -13.82 -2.06 -5.02
CA ARG A 142 -14.24 -3.10 -5.96
C ARG A 142 -14.70 -2.44 -7.27
N PRO A 143 -14.27 -2.93 -8.46
CA PRO A 143 -14.81 -2.45 -9.72
C PRO A 143 -16.34 -2.61 -9.75
N PRO A 144 -17.10 -1.57 -10.13
CA PRO A 144 -18.53 -1.70 -10.34
C PRO A 144 -18.74 -2.48 -11.65
N GLY A 145 -19.03 -3.77 -11.52
CA GLY A 145 -19.77 -4.52 -12.52
C GLY A 145 -18.97 -5.26 -13.58
N ARG A 146 -18.60 -6.51 -13.27
CA ARG A 146 -18.85 -7.66 -14.16
C ARG A 146 -19.36 -8.82 -13.31
N TYR A 147 -20.67 -8.90 -13.16
CA TYR A 147 -21.32 -10.06 -12.54
C TYR A 147 -21.59 -11.10 -13.62
N PRO A 148 -20.99 -12.30 -13.59
CA PRO A 148 -21.61 -13.45 -14.23
C PRO A 148 -22.90 -13.78 -13.49
N ALA A 149 -23.98 -13.99 -14.23
CA ALA A 149 -25.29 -14.31 -13.67
C ALA A 149 -25.20 -15.58 -12.81
N GLY A 150 -25.58 -15.48 -11.53
CA GLY A 150 -25.97 -16.64 -10.72
C GLY A 150 -24.97 -17.23 -9.72
N SER A 151 -23.98 -16.48 -9.20
CA SER A 151 -23.13 -17.01 -8.11
C SER A 151 -23.41 -16.34 -6.77
N ASP A 152 -23.71 -17.19 -5.78
CA ASP A 152 -24.16 -16.88 -4.43
C ASP A 152 -23.17 -15.97 -3.66
N LEU A 153 -23.72 -14.96 -2.99
CA LEU A 153 -23.01 -13.87 -2.31
C LEU A 153 -22.33 -14.30 -1.01
N ALA A 154 -22.69 -15.47 -0.46
CA ALA A 154 -22.15 -15.94 0.82
C ALA A 154 -20.75 -16.57 0.70
N GLU A 155 -20.41 -17.18 -0.43
CA GLU A 155 -19.17 -17.97 -0.57
C GLU A 155 -17.95 -17.13 -0.93
N ARG A 156 -18.15 -15.94 -1.54
CA ARG A 156 -17.07 -15.11 -2.11
C ARG A 156 -16.42 -14.12 -1.15
N ARG A 157 -16.87 -14.06 0.11
CA ARG A 157 -16.24 -13.20 1.15
C ARG A 157 -14.84 -13.65 1.57
N ARG A 158 -14.40 -14.85 1.16
CA ARG A 158 -13.20 -15.52 1.70
C ARG A 158 -11.93 -15.34 0.88
N HIS A 159 -11.99 -14.93 -0.39
CA HIS A 159 -10.85 -15.06 -1.31
C HIS A 159 -9.96 -13.81 -1.49
N LEU A 160 -10.27 -12.69 -0.83
CA LEU A 160 -9.44 -11.48 -0.85
C LEU A 160 -8.47 -11.39 0.36
N LEU A 161 -8.56 -12.31 1.32
CA LEU A 161 -7.84 -12.22 2.60
C LEU A 161 -6.67 -13.19 2.75
N ASP A 162 -6.54 -14.22 1.91
CA ASP A 162 -5.64 -15.35 2.18
C ASP A 162 -4.19 -15.18 1.66
N GLY A 163 -3.75 -13.96 1.33
CA GLY A 163 -2.43 -13.73 0.72
C GLY A 163 -1.51 -12.73 1.40
N GLN A 164 -1.90 -12.10 2.51
CA GLN A 164 -1.03 -11.13 3.18
C GLN A 164 0.04 -11.87 4.01
N PRO A 165 1.35 -11.67 3.76
CA PRO A 165 2.37 -12.03 4.73
C PRO A 165 2.14 -11.15 5.97
N VAL A 166 1.69 -11.75 7.06
CA VAL A 166 1.55 -11.05 8.34
C VAL A 166 2.95 -10.91 8.93
N ASP A 167 3.45 -9.68 9.04
CA ASP A 167 4.61 -9.39 9.89
C ASP A 167 4.27 -9.83 11.32
N PRO A 168 5.09 -10.69 11.98
CA PRO A 168 4.80 -11.18 13.33
C PRO A 168 4.57 -10.09 14.39
N GLY A 169 4.88 -8.82 14.09
CA GLY A 169 4.66 -7.66 14.96
C GLY A 169 3.26 -7.02 14.92
N GLU A 170 2.44 -7.23 13.89
CA GLU A 170 1.19 -6.46 13.70
C GLU A 170 -0.04 -7.37 13.62
N ARG A 171 -0.69 -7.59 14.77
CA ARG A 171 -2.05 -8.13 14.80
C ARG A 171 -3.05 -7.00 14.52
N GLN A 172 -3.57 -6.95 13.29
CA GLN A 172 -4.72 -6.10 12.96
C GLN A 172 -5.94 -6.50 13.83
N LYS A 173 -6.49 -5.54 14.58
CA LYS A 173 -7.86 -5.61 15.08
C LYS A 173 -8.67 -4.52 14.36
N THR A 174 -9.54 -4.95 13.45
CA THR A 174 -10.55 -4.10 12.83
C THR A 174 -11.53 -3.63 13.91
N SER A 175 -11.50 -2.34 14.26
CA SER A 175 -12.55 -1.69 15.05
C SER A 175 -13.61 -1.17 14.10
N THR A 176 -14.71 -1.90 13.97
CA THR A 176 -15.96 -1.36 13.43
C THR A 176 -16.62 -0.55 14.54
N ALA A 177 -16.62 0.77 14.44
CA ALA A 177 -17.45 1.63 15.28
C ALA A 177 -18.50 2.32 14.40
N ARG A 178 -19.76 1.97 14.64
CA ARG A 178 -20.94 2.82 14.39
C ARG A 178 -21.09 3.77 15.57
#